data_AF-A0A369WU10-F1
#
_entry.id   AF-A0A369WU10-F1
#
_cell.length_a   1.000
_cell.length_b   1.000
_cell.length_c   1.000
_cell.angle_alpha   90.00
_cell.angle_beta   90.00
_cell.angle_gamma   90.00
#
_symmetry.space_group_name_H-M   'P 1'
#
loop_
_entity.id
_entity.type
_entity.pdbx_description
1 polymer ?
#
loop_
_entity_poly.entity_id
_entity_poly.type
_entity_poly.pdbx_seq_one_letter_code
_entity_poly.pdbx_strand_id
1 'polypeptide(L)'
;MSNDQRPSGTEYALSRAGLLTEAYKGLLIVNGGGIVALLGFLQAIWATSPELARITLCGIALLALGLTAALAIPFLRYHHSHHAQRREQRGESGSKTIYWYLFYCCQWFSIAAFGGGVLYLVINGLAILD
;
A
#
# COMPACT_ATOMS: atom_id res chain seq x y z
N MET A 1 46.96 15.33 14.83
CA MET A 1 45.94 14.61 15.63
C MET A 1 44.60 14.82 14.94
N SER A 2 44.11 13.84 14.18
CA SER A 2 42.79 13.95 13.52
C SER A 2 41.70 13.79 14.57
N ASN A 3 40.89 14.83 14.74
CA ASN A 3 39.76 14.85 15.65
C ASN A 3 38.63 14.02 15.01
N ASP A 4 38.66 12.70 15.21
CA ASP A 4 37.67 11.76 14.69
C ASP A 4 36.41 11.83 15.57
N GLN A 5 35.70 12.97 15.50
CA GLN A 5 34.42 13.16 16.17
C GLN A 5 33.36 12.33 15.47
N ARG A 6 33.18 11.09 15.94
CA ARG A 6 32.02 10.28 15.57
C ARG A 6 30.76 11.05 15.99
N PRO A 7 29.78 11.22 15.07
CA PRO A 7 28.54 11.91 15.40
C PRO A 7 27.90 11.25 16.63
N SER A 8 27.37 12.08 17.52
CA SER A 8 26.65 11.58 18.70
C SER A 8 25.41 10.80 18.27
N GLY A 9 24.97 9.81 19.05
CA GLY A 9 23.74 9.03 18.74
C GLY A 9 22.52 9.93 18.49
N THR A 10 22.50 11.10 19.11
CA THR A 10 21.50 12.17 18.95
C THR A 10 21.54 12.82 17.55
N GLU A 11 22.73 13.07 16.99
CA GLU A 11 22.88 13.61 15.63
C GLU A 11 22.43 12.62 14.57
N TYR A 12 22.70 11.32 14.77
CA TYR A 12 22.17 10.28 13.89
C TYR A 12 20.64 10.21 13.94
N ALA A 13 20.04 10.34 15.12
CA ALA A 13 18.59 10.34 15.29
C ALA A 13 17.94 11.57 14.62
N LEU A 14 18.52 12.76 14.79
CA LEU A 14 18.05 14.01 14.17
C LEU A 14 18.17 13.97 12.64
N SER A 15 19.30 13.47 12.12
CA SER A 15 19.52 13.29 10.68
C SER A 15 18.51 12.31 10.06
N ARG A 16 18.27 11.17 10.72
CA ARG A 16 17.21 10.22 10.31
C ARG A 16 15.82 10.86 10.32
N ALA A 17 15.48 11.63 11.35
CA ALA A 17 14.19 12.30 11.45
C ALA A 17 13.99 13.34 10.32
N GLY A 18 15.04 14.09 9.98
CA GLY A 18 15.04 15.04 8.86
C GLY A 18 14.84 14.35 7.51
N LEU A 19 15.58 13.27 7.25
CA LEU A 19 15.42 12.47 6.02
C LEU A 19 14.03 11.86 5.89
N LEU A 20 13.46 11.34 6.98
CA LEU A 20 12.10 10.81 6.97
C LEU A 20 11.08 11.91 6.65
N THR A 21 11.24 13.09 7.24
CA THR A 21 10.33 14.22 7.01
C THR A 21 10.36 14.69 5.56
N GLU A 22 11.54 14.83 4.96
CA GLU A 22 11.65 15.19 3.54
C GLU A 22 11.10 14.08 2.62
N ALA A 23 11.35 12.82 2.95
CA ALA A 23 10.77 11.70 2.22
C ALA A 23 9.22 11.71 2.28
N TYR A 24 8.63 12.02 3.44
CA TYR A 24 7.17 12.16 3.58
C TYR A 24 6.62 13.33 2.78
N LYS A 25 7.30 14.48 2.78
CA LYS A 25 6.89 15.64 1.95
C LYS A 25 6.93 15.30 0.47
N GLY A 26 8.01 14.69 0.00
CA GLY A 26 8.14 14.23 -1.38
C GLY A 26 7.03 13.25 -1.76
N LEU A 27 6.74 12.27 -0.89
CA LEU A 27 5.66 11.33 -1.08
C LEU A 27 4.29 12.04 -1.18
N LEU A 28 4.01 12.98 -0.29
CA LEU A 28 2.75 13.75 -0.31
C LEU A 28 2.61 14.59 -1.57
N ILE A 29 3.67 15.24 -2.04
CA ILE A 29 3.64 16.07 -3.25
C ILE A 29 3.38 15.21 -4.49
N VAL A 30 4.12 14.11 -4.65
CA VAL A 30 3.99 13.22 -5.81
C VAL A 30 2.61 12.56 -5.84
N ASN A 31 2.14 12.02 -4.72
CA ASN A 31 0.82 11.41 -4.66
C ASN A 31 -0.31 12.44 -4.75
N GLY A 32 -0.12 13.63 -4.18
CA GLY A 32 -1.08 14.74 -4.29
C GLY A 32 -1.29 15.18 -5.73
N GLY A 33 -0.20 15.39 -6.49
CA GLY A 33 -0.27 15.69 -7.93
C GLY A 33 -0.95 14.57 -8.73
N GLY A 34 -0.65 13.32 -8.40
CA GLY A 34 -1.31 12.15 -9.00
C GLY A 34 -2.82 12.12 -8.75
N ILE A 35 -3.27 12.37 -7.52
CA ILE A 35 -4.69 12.42 -7.16
C ILE A 35 -5.40 13.53 -7.93
N VAL A 36 -4.81 14.73 -8.01
CA VAL A 36 -5.40 15.86 -8.76
C VAL A 36 -5.51 15.54 -10.25
N ALA A 37 -4.48 14.92 -10.85
CA ALA A 37 -4.52 14.49 -12.25
C ALA A 37 -5.61 13.44 -12.49
N LEU A 38 -5.75 12.47 -11.59
CA LEU A 38 -6.75 11.41 -11.68
C LEU A 38 -8.17 11.95 -11.54
N LEU A 39 -8.39 12.92 -10.66
CA LEU A 39 -9.65 13.64 -10.52
C LEU A 39 -9.99 14.46 -11.77
N GLY A 40 -9.01 15.17 -12.33
CA GLY A 40 -9.19 15.92 -13.57
C GLY A 40 -9.55 15.01 -14.75
N PHE A 41 -8.87 13.86 -14.87
CA PHE A 41 -9.21 12.83 -15.84
C PHE A 41 -10.64 12.33 -15.63
N LEU A 42 -11.01 11.90 -14.41
CA LEU A 42 -12.36 11.43 -14.10
C LEU A 42 -13.42 12.48 -14.44
N GLN A 43 -13.20 13.75 -14.11
CA GLN A 43 -14.12 14.85 -14.43
C GLN A 43 -14.30 15.01 -15.94
N ALA A 44 -13.22 14.89 -16.72
CA ALA A 44 -13.27 14.98 -18.18
C ALA A 44 -14.08 13.81 -18.78
N ILE A 45 -13.82 12.57 -18.37
CA ILE A 45 -14.56 11.41 -18.91
C ILE A 45 -16.02 11.46 -18.46
N TRP A 46 -16.30 11.94 -17.24
CA TRP A 46 -17.67 12.03 -16.72
C TRP A 46 -18.54 12.96 -17.55
N ALA A 47 -17.96 14.03 -18.11
CA ALA A 47 -18.65 14.95 -19.01
C ALA A 47 -18.91 14.34 -20.40
N THR A 48 -18.04 13.44 -20.88
CA THR A 48 -18.16 12.82 -22.21
C THR A 48 -18.98 11.53 -22.19
N SER A 49 -18.62 10.60 -21.31
CA SER A 49 -19.17 9.25 -21.20
C SER A 49 -19.30 8.86 -19.72
N PRO A 50 -20.44 9.17 -19.07
CA PRO A 50 -20.63 8.92 -17.64
C PRO A 50 -20.59 7.43 -17.28
N GLU A 51 -20.92 6.54 -18.22
CA GLU A 51 -20.81 5.09 -18.04
C GLU A 51 -19.35 4.64 -17.92
N LEU A 52 -18.49 5.07 -18.84
CA LEU A 52 -17.05 4.81 -18.80
C LEU A 52 -16.42 5.35 -17.51
N ALA A 53 -16.89 6.51 -17.05
CA ALA A 53 -16.41 7.11 -15.81
C ALA A 53 -16.78 6.27 -14.56
N ARG A 54 -17.99 5.68 -14.51
CA ARG A 54 -18.40 4.75 -13.43
C ARG A 54 -17.56 3.48 -13.42
N ILE A 55 -17.33 2.87 -14.59
CA ILE A 55 -16.47 1.69 -14.72
C ILE A 55 -15.05 2.00 -14.27
N THR A 56 -14.51 3.13 -14.72
CA THR A 56 -13.18 3.59 -14.33
C THR A 56 -13.08 3.76 -12.81
N LEU A 57 -14.09 4.40 -12.20
CA LEU A 57 -14.16 4.59 -10.75
C LEU A 57 -14.23 3.27 -9.98
N CYS A 58 -15.04 2.32 -10.44
CA CYS A 58 -15.12 0.97 -9.85
C CYS A 58 -13.77 0.24 -9.93
N GLY A 59 -13.07 0.33 -11.07
CA GLY A 59 -11.73 -0.22 -11.22
C GLY A 59 -10.73 0.41 -10.27
N ILE A 60 -10.70 1.74 -10.17
CA ILE A 60 -9.85 2.46 -9.21
C ILE A 60 -10.14 2.02 -7.77
N ALA A 61 -11.43 1.88 -7.40
CA ALA A 61 -11.82 1.42 -6.07
C ALA A 61 -11.32 0.00 -5.77
N LEU A 62 -11.44 -0.94 -6.72
CA LEU A 62 -10.91 -2.30 -6.58
C LEU A 62 -9.39 -2.31 -6.41
N LEU A 63 -8.67 -1.53 -7.22
CA LEU A 63 -7.22 -1.39 -7.11
C LEU A 63 -6.80 -0.79 -5.75
N ALA A 64 -7.52 0.23 -5.28
CA ALA A 64 -7.27 0.86 -3.98
C ALA A 64 -7.52 -0.10 -2.80
N LEU A 65 -8.56 -0.92 -2.87
CA LEU A 65 -8.83 -1.98 -1.88
C LEU A 65 -7.71 -3.03 -1.87
N GLY A 66 -7.27 -3.46 -3.06
CA GLY A 66 -6.16 -4.40 -3.20
C GLY A 66 -4.84 -3.84 -2.63
N LEU A 67 -4.56 -2.56 -2.89
CA LEU A 67 -3.40 -1.86 -2.34
C LEU A 67 -3.47 -1.74 -0.82
N THR A 68 -4.64 -1.39 -0.27
CA THR A 68 -4.84 -1.26 1.18
C THR A 68 -4.58 -2.60 1.89
N ALA A 69 -5.06 -3.69 1.32
CA ALA A 69 -4.78 -5.03 1.83
C ALA A 69 -3.28 -5.40 1.72
N ALA A 70 -2.61 -5.01 0.63
CA ALA A 70 -1.17 -5.21 0.47
C ALA A 70 -0.35 -4.46 1.53
N LEU A 71 -0.74 -3.22 1.86
CA LEU A 71 -0.08 -2.40 2.88
C LEU A 71 -0.21 -2.98 4.29
N ALA A 72 -1.26 -3.77 4.56
CA ALA A 72 -1.43 -4.46 5.84
C ALA A 72 -0.49 -5.68 5.99
N ILE A 73 0.05 -6.24 4.89
CA ILE A 73 0.85 -7.47 4.91
C ILE A 73 2.13 -7.33 5.77
N PRO A 74 2.98 -6.30 5.62
CA PRO A 74 4.18 -6.15 6.45
C PRO A 74 3.86 -6.05 7.94
N PHE A 75 2.78 -5.34 8.29
CA PHE A 75 2.31 -5.20 9.66
C PHE A 75 1.87 -6.54 10.25
N LEU A 76 1.04 -7.29 9.52
CA LEU A 76 0.57 -8.61 9.94
C LEU A 76 1.73 -9.62 10.07
N ARG A 77 2.71 -9.58 9.14
CA ARG A 77 3.93 -10.40 9.20
C ARG A 77 4.78 -10.07 10.43
N TYR A 78 4.95 -8.79 10.75
CA TYR A 78 5.66 -8.35 11.93
C TYR A 78 5.01 -8.87 13.22
N HIS A 79 3.69 -8.70 13.36
CA HIS A 79 2.95 -9.21 14.51
C HIS A 79 2.98 -10.74 14.60
N HIS A 80 2.83 -11.45 13.49
CA HIS A 80 2.97 -12.90 13.46
C HIS A 80 4.34 -13.34 13.99
N SER A 81 5.42 -12.73 13.48
CA SER A 81 6.80 -13.05 13.88
C SER A 81 7.02 -12.80 15.38
N HIS A 82 6.60 -11.64 15.88
CA HIS A 82 6.75 -11.29 17.29
C HIS A 82 5.92 -12.21 18.21
N HIS A 83 4.70 -12.59 17.81
CA HIS A 83 3.90 -13.57 18.56
C HIS A 83 4.49 -14.98 18.51
N ALA A 84 5.03 -15.40 17.37
CA ALA A 84 5.69 -16.69 17.24
C ALA A 84 6.92 -16.77 18.17
N GLN A 85 7.77 -15.75 18.19
CA GLN A 85 8.94 -15.67 19.07
C GLN A 85 8.56 -15.75 20.56
N ARG A 86 7.52 -15.02 20.98
CA ARG A 86 7.04 -15.07 22.38
C ARG A 86 6.50 -16.44 22.79
N ARG A 87 5.92 -17.20 21.86
CA ARG A 87 5.41 -18.55 22.13
C ARG A 87 6.51 -19.60 22.13
N GLU A 88 7.50 -19.45 21.26
CA GLU A 88 8.70 -20.29 21.25
C GLU A 88 9.47 -20.18 22.58
N GLN A 89 9.60 -18.96 23.13
CA GLN A 89 10.16 -18.73 24.48
C GLN A 89 9.37 -19.43 25.61
N ARG A 90 8.10 -19.77 25.39
CA ARG A 90 7.23 -20.50 26.34
C ARG A 90 7.20 -22.00 26.09
N GLY A 91 7.99 -22.52 25.13
CA GLY A 91 8.00 -23.93 24.75
C GLY A 91 6.83 -24.36 23.85
N GLU A 92 5.98 -23.43 23.42
CA GLU A 92 4.87 -23.70 22.49
C GLU A 92 5.34 -23.47 21.04
N SER A 93 5.96 -24.49 20.42
CA SER A 93 6.41 -24.40 19.02
C SER A 93 5.34 -24.91 18.03
N GLY A 94 5.24 -24.25 16.87
CA GLY A 94 4.53 -24.79 15.68
C GLY A 94 3.07 -24.36 15.46
N SER A 95 2.44 -23.58 16.35
CA SER A 95 1.04 -23.18 16.18
C SER A 95 0.88 -21.92 15.32
N LYS A 96 0.10 -22.02 14.23
CA LYS A 96 -0.26 -20.88 13.38
C LYS A 96 -1.04 -19.83 14.19
N THR A 97 -0.54 -18.60 14.25
CA THR A 97 -1.24 -17.49 14.93
C THR A 97 -2.35 -16.92 14.04
N ILE A 98 -3.32 -16.22 14.63
CA ILE A 98 -4.35 -15.50 13.85
C ILE A 98 -3.78 -14.56 12.78
N TYR A 99 -2.64 -13.92 13.06
CA TYR A 99 -1.93 -13.04 12.11
C TYR A 99 -1.44 -13.77 10.86
N TRP A 100 -1.17 -15.07 10.95
CA TRP A 100 -0.79 -15.89 9.80
C TRP A 100 -1.97 -16.05 8.85
N TYR A 101 -3.15 -16.37 9.37
CA TYR A 101 -4.38 -16.46 8.57
C TYR A 101 -4.75 -15.11 7.95
N LEU A 102 -4.73 -14.04 8.75
CA LEU A 102 -4.99 -12.68 8.26
C LEU A 102 -4.01 -12.27 7.15
N PHE A 103 -2.73 -12.59 7.31
CA PHE A 103 -1.72 -12.35 6.28
C PHE A 103 -2.07 -13.05 4.96
N TYR A 104 -2.39 -14.36 4.99
CA TYR A 104 -2.77 -15.10 3.79
C TYR A 104 -4.05 -14.57 3.16
N CYS A 105 -5.06 -14.24 3.97
CA CYS A 105 -6.30 -13.63 3.50
C CYS A 105 -6.03 -12.29 2.81
N CYS A 106 -5.27 -11.38 3.43
CA CYS A 106 -4.92 -10.09 2.82
C CYS A 106 -4.11 -10.25 1.54
N GLN A 107 -3.18 -11.22 1.49
CA GLN A 107 -2.38 -11.48 0.30
C GLN A 107 -3.23 -11.96 -0.88
N TRP A 108 -4.05 -12.99 -0.68
CA TRP A 108 -4.91 -13.51 -1.75
C TRP A 108 -5.98 -12.50 -2.16
N PHE A 109 -6.59 -11.81 -1.20
CA PHE A 109 -7.53 -10.73 -1.48
C PHE A 109 -6.88 -9.61 -2.30
N SER A 110 -5.66 -9.19 -1.95
CA SER A 110 -4.94 -8.15 -2.68
C SER A 110 -4.68 -8.55 -4.14
N ILE A 111 -4.21 -9.78 -4.37
CA ILE A 111 -3.96 -10.31 -5.72
C ILE A 111 -5.27 -10.38 -6.52
N ALA A 112 -6.34 -10.90 -5.90
CA ALA A 112 -7.64 -11.03 -6.55
C ALA A 112 -8.26 -9.66 -6.88
N ALA A 113 -8.18 -8.70 -5.96
CA ALA A 113 -8.68 -7.35 -6.17
C ALA A 113 -7.90 -6.61 -7.26
N PHE A 114 -6.57 -6.78 -7.30
CA PHE A 114 -5.73 -6.18 -8.34
C PHE A 114 -6.01 -6.78 -9.71
N GLY A 115 -5.91 -8.11 -9.83
CA GLY A 115 -6.18 -8.83 -11.08
C GLY A 115 -7.60 -8.63 -11.56
N GLY A 116 -8.58 -8.71 -10.66
CA GLY A 116 -9.99 -8.47 -10.94
C GLY A 116 -10.27 -7.03 -11.35
N GLY A 117 -9.65 -6.04 -10.71
CA GLY A 117 -9.79 -4.63 -11.08
C GLY A 117 -9.25 -4.33 -12.49
N VAL A 118 -8.06 -4.87 -12.82
CA VAL A 118 -7.49 -4.75 -14.17
C VAL A 118 -8.39 -5.44 -15.20
N LEU A 119 -8.80 -6.68 -14.94
CA LEU A 119 -9.66 -7.43 -15.87
C LEU A 119 -11.01 -6.74 -16.08
N TYR A 120 -11.60 -6.21 -15.01
CA TYR A 120 -12.86 -5.46 -15.06
C TYR A 120 -12.71 -4.19 -15.93
N LEU A 121 -11.64 -3.42 -15.74
CA LEU A 121 -11.35 -2.24 -16.54
C LEU A 121 -11.14 -2.58 -18.03
N VAL A 122 -10.40 -3.63 -18.32
CA VAL A 122 -10.12 -4.04 -19.71
C VAL A 122 -11.39 -4.51 -20.40
N ILE A 123 -12.15 -5.43 -19.79
CA ILE A 123 -13.35 -6.00 -20.43
C ILE A 123 -14.43 -4.92 -20.63
N ASN A 124 -14.74 -4.16 -19.59
CA ASN A 124 -15.84 -3.19 -19.65
C ASN A 124 -15.42 -1.88 -20.33
N GLY A 125 -14.14 -1.50 -20.22
CA GLY A 125 -13.61 -0.32 -20.88
C GLY A 125 -13.52 -0.51 -22.39
N LEU A 126 -13.02 -1.66 -22.86
CA LEU A 126 -12.97 -1.97 -24.30
C LEU A 126 -14.38 -2.08 -24.90
N ALA A 127 -15.31 -2.72 -24.21
CA ALA A 127 -16.70 -2.86 -24.68
C ALA A 127 -17.45 -1.52 -24.89
N ILE A 128 -16.96 -0.42 -24.31
CA ILE A 128 -17.54 0.92 -24.49
C ILE A 128 -16.79 1.73 -25.56
N LEU A 129 -15.54 1.37 -25.84
CA LEU A 129 -14.68 2.04 -26.81
C LEU A 129 -14.82 1.48 -28.22
N ASP A 130 -15.27 0.22 -28.36
CA ASP A 130 -15.66 -0.44 -29.62
C ASP A 130 -17.07 -0.02 -30.09
#